data_AF-A0A179UEU6-F1
#
_entry.id   AF-A0A179UEU6-F1
#
_cell.length_a   1.000
_cell.length_b   1.000
_cell.length_c   1.000
_cell.angle_alpha   90.00
_cell.angle_beta   90.00
_cell.angle_gamma   90.00
#
_symmetry.space_group_name_H-M   'P 1'
#
loop_
_entity.id
_entity.type
_entity.pdbx_description
1 polymer ?
#
loop_
_entity_poly.entity_id
_entity_poly.type
_entity_poly.pdbx_seq_one_letter_code
_entity_poly.pdbx_strand_id
1 'polypeptide(L)'
;MSSTASQPNETTQSQSQTPPALTLQPSKKSRIPNSTKLLVGGTAFLILSSIITRRALLRKRMSSLPPTYTSAPFHQPPVNGALEALEALNIATINVASVAMIGVGAGMYAFDINTMEDLRRKVRGGLGIDGTGRSEQDVEEELEEWVVSVMNRKTEKEKRGSAVEREYVNERGKER
;
A
#
# COMPACT_ATOMS: atom_id res chain seq x y z
N MET A 1 -54.96 53.92 35.57
CA MET A 1 -56.24 53.27 35.21
C MET A 1 -56.37 53.41 33.70
N SER A 2 -55.68 52.58 32.93
CA SER A 2 -56.11 51.27 32.41
C SER A 2 -56.92 51.37 31.12
N SER A 3 -56.31 50.84 30.06
CA SER A 3 -56.90 50.13 28.92
C SER A 3 -57.35 50.91 27.67
N THR A 4 -56.73 50.53 26.53
CA THR A 4 -57.34 50.07 25.25
C THR A 4 -56.36 50.39 24.12
N ALA A 5 -55.52 49.47 23.65
CA ALA A 5 -55.74 48.31 22.76
C ALA A 5 -55.52 48.62 21.27
N SER A 6 -54.97 47.61 20.59
CA SER A 6 -55.05 47.32 19.15
C SER A 6 -53.96 47.88 18.23
N GLN A 7 -52.97 47.02 17.96
CA GLN A 7 -52.30 46.92 16.66
C GLN A 7 -53.32 46.54 15.56
N PRO A 8 -53.16 47.10 14.36
CA PRO A 8 -53.34 46.37 13.10
C PRO A 8 -52.07 46.51 12.23
N ASN A 9 -51.45 45.40 11.85
CA ASN A 9 -51.64 44.67 10.60
C ASN A 9 -51.03 45.32 9.34
N GLU A 10 -49.94 44.70 8.88
CA GLU A 10 -49.52 44.41 7.50
C GLU A 10 -49.21 45.53 6.49
N THR A 11 -47.98 45.48 5.96
CA THR A 11 -47.78 45.36 4.50
C THR A 11 -46.53 44.52 4.20
N THR A 12 -46.82 43.35 3.64
CA THR A 12 -46.00 42.41 2.88
C THR A 12 -45.02 43.07 1.90
N GLN A 13 -43.74 42.68 1.93
CA GLN A 13 -42.93 42.53 0.72
C GLN A 13 -42.06 41.27 0.82
N SER A 14 -42.52 40.22 0.17
CA SER A 14 -41.76 39.01 -0.14
C SER A 14 -40.66 39.35 -1.14
N GLN A 15 -39.38 39.32 -0.73
CA GLN A 15 -38.28 39.12 -1.66
C GLN A 15 -38.09 37.62 -1.88
N SER A 16 -38.67 37.13 -2.97
CA SER A 16 -38.37 35.82 -3.54
C SER A 16 -36.93 35.85 -4.09
N GLN A 17 -35.94 35.54 -3.24
CA GLN A 17 -34.60 35.22 -3.70
C GLN A 17 -34.56 33.73 -4.07
N THR A 18 -34.75 33.45 -5.36
CA THR A 18 -34.39 32.16 -5.97
C THR A 18 -32.94 31.83 -5.64
N PRO A 19 -32.63 30.68 -5.01
CA PRO A 19 -31.25 30.22 -4.92
C PRO A 19 -30.71 29.99 -6.34
N PRO A 20 -29.47 30.40 -6.67
CA PRO A 20 -28.89 30.11 -7.96
C PRO A 20 -28.85 28.58 -8.13
N ALA A 21 -29.51 28.10 -9.17
CA ALA A 21 -29.45 26.71 -9.58
C ALA A 21 -27.97 26.32 -9.71
N LEU A 22 -27.50 25.47 -8.78
CA LEU A 22 -26.26 24.74 -8.93
C LEU A 22 -26.42 23.95 -10.22
N THR A 23 -25.81 24.44 -11.30
CA THR A 23 -25.62 23.69 -12.53
C THR A 23 -24.97 22.37 -12.14
N LEU A 24 -25.76 21.29 -12.08
CA LEU A 24 -25.25 19.93 -12.05
C LEU A 24 -24.44 19.78 -13.34
N GLN A 25 -23.14 20.07 -13.25
CA GLN A 25 -22.24 19.70 -14.32
C GLN A 25 -22.36 18.19 -14.45
N PRO A 26 -22.69 17.66 -15.63
CA PRO A 26 -22.70 16.22 -15.83
C PRO A 26 -21.28 15.74 -15.53
N SER A 27 -21.10 15.01 -14.42
CA SER A 27 -19.83 14.40 -14.10
C SER A 27 -19.50 13.54 -15.31
N LYS A 28 -18.50 13.94 -16.12
CA LYS A 28 -18.04 13.16 -17.25
C LYS A 28 -17.65 11.80 -16.69
N LYS A 29 -18.53 10.81 -16.87
CA LYS A 29 -18.34 9.46 -16.34
C LYS A 29 -17.08 8.94 -17.02
N SER A 30 -15.97 8.94 -16.29
CA SER A 30 -14.71 8.41 -16.80
C SER A 30 -14.97 6.98 -17.24
N ARG A 31 -14.73 6.67 -18.51
CA ARG A 31 -14.98 5.34 -19.08
C ARG A 31 -14.21 4.24 -18.34
N ILE A 32 -13.11 4.62 -17.67
CA ILE A 32 -12.29 3.75 -16.84
C ILE A 32 -12.45 4.18 -15.37
N PRO A 33 -12.81 3.25 -14.46
CA PRO A 33 -12.87 3.52 -13.03
C PRO A 33 -11.51 3.95 -12.46
N ASN A 34 -11.52 4.78 -11.42
CA ASN A 34 -10.29 5.32 -10.83
C ASN A 34 -9.46 4.23 -10.15
N SER A 35 -10.13 3.23 -9.57
CA SER A 35 -9.49 2.05 -8.97
C SER A 35 -8.64 1.28 -10.00
N THR A 36 -9.18 1.04 -11.20
CA THR A 36 -8.44 0.37 -12.28
C THR A 36 -7.27 1.18 -12.79
N LYS A 37 -7.38 2.52 -12.86
CA LYS A 37 -6.23 3.38 -13.24
C LYS A 37 -5.09 3.25 -12.24
N LEU A 38 -5.40 3.26 -10.94
CA LEU A 38 -4.40 3.13 -9.89
C LEU A 38 -3.76 1.73 -9.90
N LEU A 39 -4.56 0.68 -10.09
CA LEU A 39 -4.07 -0.70 -10.17
C LEU A 39 -3.18 -0.91 -11.40
N VAL A 40 -3.60 -0.46 -12.58
CA VAL A 40 -2.80 -0.55 -13.82
C VAL A 40 -1.54 0.31 -13.72
N GLY A 41 -1.65 1.52 -13.17
CA GLY A 41 -0.51 2.39 -12.93
C GLY A 41 0.52 1.77 -11.97
N GLY A 42 0.05 1.23 -10.84
CA GLY A 42 0.89 0.57 -9.85
C GLY A 42 1.56 -0.70 -10.39
N THR A 43 0.83 -1.52 -11.14
CA THR A 43 1.39 -2.74 -11.77
C THR A 43 2.42 -2.43 -12.84
N ALA A 44 2.15 -1.46 -13.72
CA ALA A 44 3.12 -0.99 -14.71
C ALA A 44 4.37 -0.41 -14.03
N PHE A 45 4.18 0.38 -12.96
CA PHE A 45 5.28 0.96 -12.20
C PHE A 45 6.12 -0.09 -11.48
N LEU A 46 5.51 -1.13 -10.89
CA LEU A 46 6.22 -2.26 -10.28
C LEU A 46 7.05 -3.03 -11.31
N ILE A 47 6.50 -3.32 -12.49
CA ILE A 47 7.23 -4.02 -13.55
C ILE A 47 8.45 -3.20 -13.97
N LEU A 48 8.26 -1.91 -14.22
CA LEU A 48 9.35 -1.01 -14.60
C LEU A 48 10.42 -0.92 -13.50
N SER A 49 10.00 -0.75 -12.24
CA SER A 49 10.89 -0.73 -11.07
C SER A 49 11.67 -2.05 -10.92
N SER A 50 11.01 -3.18 -11.13
CA SER A 50 11.63 -4.51 -11.04
C SER A 50 12.70 -4.71 -12.13
N ILE A 51 12.45 -4.26 -13.36
CA ILE A 51 13.43 -4.29 -14.45
C ILE A 51 14.67 -3.44 -14.10
N ILE A 52 14.45 -2.22 -13.59
CA ILE A 52 15.54 -1.32 -13.18
C ILE A 52 16.36 -1.95 -12.05
N THR A 53 15.69 -2.51 -11.05
CA THR A 53 16.30 -3.21 -9.93
C THR A 53 17.14 -4.40 -10.42
N ARG A 54 16.57 -5.24 -11.28
CA ARG A 54 17.26 -6.39 -11.85
C ARG A 54 18.51 -5.96 -12.62
N ARG A 55 18.42 -4.90 -13.44
CA ARG A 55 19.56 -4.36 -14.17
C ARG A 55 20.62 -3.77 -13.24
N ALA A 56 20.25 -3.11 -12.15
CA ALA A 56 21.19 -2.60 -11.15
C ALA A 56 21.92 -3.75 -10.42
N LEU A 57 21.18 -4.75 -9.94
CA LEU A 57 21.75 -5.90 -9.25
C LEU A 57 22.66 -6.74 -10.15
N LEU A 58 22.30 -6.92 -11.42
CA LEU A 58 23.15 -7.64 -12.37
C LEU A 58 24.48 -6.93 -12.60
N ARG A 59 24.47 -5.60 -12.75
CA ARG A 59 25.72 -4.81 -12.87
C ARG A 59 26.62 -5.01 -11.65
N LYS A 60 26.05 -4.95 -10.44
CA LYS A 60 26.79 -5.19 -9.20
C LYS A 60 27.35 -6.61 -9.14
N ARG A 61 26.54 -7.62 -9.46
CA ARG A 61 26.99 -9.02 -9.49
C ARG A 61 28.16 -9.22 -10.45
N MET A 62 28.12 -8.60 -11.63
CA MET A 62 29.23 -8.69 -12.59
C MET A 62 30.51 -8.02 -12.06
N SER A 63 30.40 -6.88 -11.38
CA SER A 63 31.55 -6.22 -10.76
C SER A 63 32.11 -6.97 -9.55
N SER A 64 31.32 -7.81 -8.90
CA SER A 64 31.77 -8.67 -7.79
C SER A 64 32.43 -9.96 -8.27
N LEU A 65 32.35 -10.31 -9.57
CA LEU A 65 32.99 -11.50 -10.09
C LEU A 65 34.50 -11.27 -10.21
N PRO A 66 35.33 -12.13 -9.59
CA PRO A 66 36.78 -12.06 -9.74
C PRO A 66 37.21 -12.21 -11.21
N PRO A 67 38.22 -11.47 -11.68
CA PRO A 67 38.84 -11.74 -12.98
C PRO A 67 39.39 -13.17 -13.05
N THR A 68 39.44 -13.75 -14.25
CA THR A 68 39.81 -15.16 -14.53
C THR A 68 41.17 -15.63 -14.00
N TYR A 69 42.00 -14.75 -13.43
CA TYR A 69 43.32 -15.04 -12.89
C TYR A 69 43.61 -14.35 -11.56
N THR A 70 42.60 -14.11 -10.72
CA THR A 70 42.86 -13.63 -9.34
C THR A 70 43.01 -14.80 -8.39
N SER A 71 44.18 -14.91 -7.76
CA SER A 71 44.48 -15.89 -6.71
C SER A 71 43.95 -15.47 -5.33
N ALA A 72 43.28 -14.31 -5.25
CA ALA A 72 42.78 -13.76 -4.00
C ALA A 72 41.51 -14.51 -3.55
N PRO A 73 41.49 -15.12 -2.36
CA PRO A 73 40.30 -15.79 -1.82
C PRO A 73 39.11 -14.84 -1.62
N PHE A 74 39.36 -13.53 -1.56
CA PHE A 74 38.36 -12.49 -1.35
C PHE A 74 38.58 -11.33 -2.33
N HIS A 75 37.97 -11.41 -3.52
CA HIS A 75 37.88 -10.26 -4.40
C HIS A 75 36.78 -9.32 -3.91
N GLN A 76 37.17 -8.19 -3.33
CA GLN A 76 36.25 -7.12 -2.95
C GLN A 76 36.55 -5.89 -3.80
N PRO A 77 35.65 -5.51 -4.74
CA PRO A 77 35.82 -4.27 -5.47
C PRO A 77 35.76 -3.09 -4.48
N PRO A 78 36.54 -2.01 -4.70
CA PRO A 78 36.44 -0.83 -3.86
C PRO A 78 35.05 -0.21 -4.02
N VAL A 79 34.28 -0.19 -2.94
CA VAL A 79 32.94 0.40 -2.92
C VAL A 79 32.87 1.56 -1.93
N ASN A 80 32.11 2.59 -2.31
CA ASN A 80 31.74 3.64 -1.36
C ASN A 80 30.46 3.20 -0.64
N GLY A 81 30.60 2.73 0.60
CA GLY A 81 29.49 2.19 1.38
C GLY A 81 28.32 3.17 1.57
N ALA A 82 28.59 4.48 1.67
CA ALA A 82 27.53 5.49 1.80
C ALA A 82 26.71 5.63 0.52
N LEU A 83 27.39 5.64 -0.63
CA LEU A 83 26.75 5.72 -1.95
C LEU A 83 25.98 4.45 -2.27
N GLU A 84 26.53 3.29 -1.90
CA GLU A 84 25.90 1.99 -2.07
C GLU A 84 24.66 1.81 -1.18
N ALA A 85 24.71 2.29 0.06
CA ALA A 85 23.56 2.31 0.96
C ALA A 85 22.43 3.22 0.44
N LEU A 86 22.77 4.39 -0.11
CA LEU A 86 21.78 5.31 -0.68
C LEU A 86 21.13 4.74 -1.95
N GLU A 87 21.91 4.08 -2.81
CA GLU A 87 21.37 3.36 -3.97
C GLU A 87 20.44 2.21 -3.52
N ALA A 88 20.87 1.42 -2.53
CA ALA A 88 20.07 0.32 -1.99
C ALA A 88 18.77 0.81 -1.35
N LEU A 89 18.83 1.92 -0.61
CA LEU A 89 17.66 2.57 -0.03
C LEU A 89 16.68 2.99 -1.12
N ASN A 90 17.15 3.67 -2.16
CA ASN A 90 16.28 4.13 -3.25
C ASN A 90 15.65 2.95 -4.02
N ILE A 91 16.44 1.91 -4.31
CA ILE A 91 15.93 0.67 -4.93
C ILE A 91 14.85 0.03 -4.05
N ALA A 92 15.06 -0.02 -2.74
CA ALA A 92 14.10 -0.59 -1.81
C ALA A 92 12.82 0.26 -1.73
N THR A 93 12.93 1.58 -1.60
CA THR A 93 11.76 2.46 -1.46
C THR A 93 10.88 2.47 -2.69
N ILE A 94 11.46 2.49 -3.90
CA ILE A 94 10.67 2.44 -5.15
C ILE A 94 9.91 1.11 -5.25
N ASN A 95 10.55 -0.01 -4.88
CA ASN A 95 9.90 -1.32 -4.88
C ASN A 95 8.80 -1.42 -3.80
N VAL A 96 9.03 -0.93 -2.58
CA VAL A 96 7.99 -0.92 -1.53
C VAL A 96 6.84 0.02 -1.89
N ALA A 97 7.14 1.21 -2.40
CA ALA A 97 6.13 2.18 -2.84
C ALA A 97 5.27 1.63 -3.98
N SER A 98 5.86 0.89 -4.93
CA SER A 98 5.09 0.25 -6.01
C SER A 98 4.19 -0.87 -5.51
N VAL A 99 4.66 -1.70 -4.58
CA VAL A 99 3.81 -2.71 -3.91
C VAL A 99 2.68 -2.04 -3.15
N ALA A 100 2.94 -0.93 -2.45
CA ALA A 100 1.90 -0.16 -1.77
C ALA A 100 0.86 0.41 -2.74
N MET A 101 1.28 0.99 -3.88
CA MET A 101 0.36 1.46 -4.91
C MET A 101 -0.53 0.34 -5.45
N ILE A 102 0.04 -0.84 -5.70
CA ILE A 102 -0.74 -2.01 -6.12
C ILE A 102 -1.70 -2.43 -5.03
N GLY A 103 -1.27 -2.50 -3.78
CA GLY A 103 -2.12 -2.87 -2.64
C GLY A 103 -3.31 -1.93 -2.50
N VAL A 104 -3.08 -0.61 -2.56
CA VAL A 104 -4.14 0.40 -2.53
C VAL A 104 -5.04 0.27 -3.77
N GLY A 105 -4.47 0.15 -4.97
CA GLY A 105 -5.23 -0.01 -6.21
C GLY A 105 -6.08 -1.28 -6.24
N ALA A 106 -5.53 -2.39 -5.75
CA ALA A 106 -6.21 -3.68 -5.66
C ALA A 106 -7.32 -3.64 -4.61
N GLY A 107 -7.07 -3.03 -3.46
CA GLY A 107 -8.10 -2.81 -2.44
C GLY A 107 -9.25 -1.96 -2.97
N MET A 108 -8.93 -0.82 -3.61
CA MET A 108 -9.95 0.03 -4.24
C MET A 108 -10.73 -0.71 -5.32
N TYR A 109 -10.09 -1.58 -6.09
CA TYR A 109 -10.74 -2.39 -7.12
C TYR A 109 -11.65 -3.46 -6.51
N ALA A 110 -11.18 -4.19 -5.49
CA ALA A 110 -11.93 -5.26 -4.83
C ALA A 110 -13.15 -4.74 -4.05
N PHE A 111 -13.05 -3.57 -3.43
CA PHE A 111 -14.15 -2.96 -2.67
C PHE A 111 -15.04 -2.03 -3.52
N ASP A 112 -14.78 -1.93 -4.82
CA ASP A 112 -15.45 -1.04 -5.77
C ASP A 112 -15.47 0.45 -5.32
N ILE A 113 -14.34 0.91 -4.80
CA ILE A 113 -14.16 2.29 -4.31
C ILE A 113 -13.62 3.14 -5.46
N ASN A 114 -14.47 4.02 -6.01
CA ASN A 114 -14.11 4.91 -7.11
C ASN A 114 -14.13 6.39 -6.75
N THR A 115 -14.81 6.74 -5.66
CA THR A 115 -15.00 8.10 -5.16
C THR A 115 -14.81 8.17 -3.65
N MET A 116 -14.65 9.39 -3.11
CA MET A 116 -14.59 9.62 -1.66
C MET A 116 -15.90 9.24 -0.95
N GLU A 117 -17.04 9.35 -1.63
CA GLU A 117 -18.34 8.96 -1.08
C GLU A 117 -18.44 7.44 -0.92
N ASP A 118 -17.91 6.67 -1.87
CA ASP A 118 -17.85 5.20 -1.76
C ASP A 118 -16.98 4.76 -0.60
N LEU A 119 -15.83 5.42 -0.41
CA LEU A 119 -14.94 5.19 0.72
C LEU A 119 -15.68 5.47 2.03
N ARG A 120 -16.31 6.64 2.17
CA ARG A 120 -17.04 7.04 3.37
C ARG A 120 -18.19 6.08 3.69
N ARG A 121 -18.94 5.66 2.66
CA ARG A 121 -20.02 4.67 2.78
C ARG A 121 -19.48 3.32 3.27
N LYS A 122 -18.38 2.84 2.68
CA LYS A 122 -17.78 1.54 3.05
C LYS A 122 -17.19 1.58 4.47
N VAL A 123 -16.56 2.69 4.85
CA VAL A 123 -16.04 2.90 6.21
C VAL A 123 -17.19 2.94 7.22
N ARG A 124 -18.25 3.70 6.94
CA ARG A 124 -19.41 3.79 7.84
C ARG A 124 -20.17 2.46 7.98
N GLY A 125 -20.34 1.73 6.88
CA GLY A 125 -20.94 0.39 6.90
C GLY A 125 -20.05 -0.67 7.56
N GLY A 126 -18.73 -0.52 7.48
CA GLY A 126 -17.76 -1.39 8.15
C GLY A 126 -17.67 -1.19 9.67
N LEU A 127 -17.89 0.05 10.14
CA LEU A 127 -17.93 0.41 11.57
C LEU A 127 -19.19 -0.07 12.31
N GLY A 128 -20.06 -0.87 11.68
CA GLY A 128 -21.27 -1.39 12.33
C GLY A 128 -22.34 -0.33 12.63
N ILE A 129 -22.18 0.90 12.14
CA ILE A 129 -23.12 2.01 12.37
C ILE A 129 -24.52 1.69 11.77
N ASP A 130 -24.56 0.80 10.76
CA ASP A 130 -25.79 0.31 10.13
C ASP A 130 -26.23 -1.09 10.65
N GLY A 131 -25.61 -1.62 11.72
CA GLY A 131 -26.02 -2.88 12.37
C GLY A 131 -25.63 -4.18 11.66
N THR A 132 -24.93 -4.11 10.53
CA THR A 132 -24.53 -5.26 9.68
C THR A 132 -23.01 -5.53 9.67
N GLY A 133 -22.24 -4.92 10.58
CA GLY A 133 -20.79 -5.10 10.64
C GLY A 133 -20.41 -6.49 11.17
N ARG A 134 -19.28 -7.04 10.68
CA ARG A 134 -18.57 -8.13 11.38
C ARG A 134 -18.33 -7.68 12.82
N SER A 135 -18.46 -8.60 13.78
CA SER A 135 -18.19 -8.24 15.18
C SER A 135 -16.70 -7.88 15.33
N GLU A 136 -16.37 -6.95 16.23
CA GLU A 136 -14.97 -6.61 16.53
C GLU A 136 -14.18 -7.87 16.95
N GLN A 137 -14.86 -8.85 17.56
CA GLN A 137 -14.32 -10.15 17.94
C GLN A 137 -13.88 -11.01 16.75
N ASP A 138 -14.68 -11.08 15.67
CA ASP A 138 -14.30 -11.86 14.48
C ASP A 138 -13.03 -11.29 13.83
N VAL A 139 -12.87 -9.97 13.86
CA VAL A 139 -11.69 -9.29 13.31
C VAL A 139 -10.45 -9.52 14.19
N GLU A 140 -10.63 -9.54 15.51
CA GLU A 140 -9.54 -9.80 16.46
C GLU A 140 -9.04 -11.25 16.34
N GLU A 141 -9.95 -12.23 16.23
CA GLU A 141 -9.60 -13.64 16.03
C GLU A 141 -8.86 -13.87 14.69
N GLU A 142 -9.39 -13.32 13.58
CA GLU A 142 -8.72 -13.39 12.28
C GLU A 142 -7.31 -12.76 12.32
N LEU A 143 -7.12 -11.70 13.12
CA LEU A 143 -5.83 -11.03 13.30
C LEU A 143 -4.87 -11.89 14.13
N GLU A 144 -5.33 -12.48 15.23
CA GLU A 144 -4.53 -13.37 16.07
C GLU A 144 -4.02 -14.57 15.27
N GLU A 145 -4.90 -15.25 14.52
CA GLU A 145 -4.52 -16.37 13.66
C GLU A 145 -3.48 -15.96 12.62
N TRP A 146 -3.65 -14.79 12.01
CA TRP A 146 -2.69 -14.26 11.05
C TRP A 146 -1.32 -13.99 11.68
N VAL A 147 -1.28 -13.36 12.86
CA VAL A 147 -0.03 -13.09 13.60
C VAL A 147 0.67 -14.40 13.94
N VAL A 148 -0.06 -15.38 14.48
CA VAL A 148 0.48 -16.70 14.81
C VAL A 148 1.05 -17.39 13.57
N SER A 149 0.34 -17.35 12.44
CA SER A 149 0.79 -17.92 11.16
C SER A 149 2.09 -17.27 10.67
N VAL A 150 2.20 -15.94 10.76
CA VAL A 150 3.41 -15.20 10.38
C VAL A 150 4.59 -15.54 11.29
N MET A 151 4.36 -15.61 12.61
CA MET A 151 5.41 -15.98 13.57
C MET A 151 5.87 -17.42 13.36
N ASN A 152 4.95 -18.37 13.20
CA ASN A 152 5.28 -19.76 12.92
C ASN A 152 6.11 -19.88 11.64
N ARG A 153 5.68 -19.25 10.54
CA ARG A 153 6.44 -19.23 9.29
C ARG A 153 7.86 -18.67 9.46
N LYS A 154 8.03 -17.63 10.27
CA LYS A 154 9.35 -17.05 10.56
C LYS A 154 10.23 -18.05 11.31
N THR A 155 9.71 -18.67 12.38
CA THR A 155 10.47 -19.65 13.17
C THR A 155 10.84 -20.89 12.35
N GLU A 156 9.96 -21.37 11.48
CA GLU A 156 10.25 -22.49 10.57
C GLU A 156 11.36 -22.15 9.59
N LYS A 157 11.35 -20.94 9.04
CA LYS A 157 12.39 -20.47 8.12
C LYS A 157 13.75 -20.34 8.80
N GLU A 158 13.78 -19.85 10.04
CA GLU A 158 15.00 -19.78 10.85
C GLU A 158 15.53 -21.17 11.21
N LYS A 159 14.64 -22.09 11.60
CA LYS A 159 15.00 -23.50 11.87
C LYS A 159 15.58 -24.17 10.62
N ARG A 160 14.93 -24.04 9.46
CA ARG A 160 15.42 -24.57 8.18
C ARG A 160 16.76 -23.96 7.79
N GLY A 161 16.93 -22.64 7.93
CA GLY A 161 18.21 -21.97 7.68
C GLY A 161 19.33 -22.53 8.57
N SER A 162 19.09 -22.67 9.87
CA SER A 162 20.08 -23.22 10.81
C SER A 162 20.38 -24.71 10.63
N ALA A 163 19.43 -25.48 10.11
CA ALA A 163 19.61 -26.89 9.79
C ALA A 163 20.45 -27.06 8.53
N VAL A 164 20.15 -26.28 7.49
CA VAL A 164 20.92 -26.22 6.24
C VAL A 164 22.35 -25.77 6.53
N GLU A 165 22.54 -24.70 7.32
CA GLU A 165 23.87 -24.24 7.75
C GLU A 165 24.68 -25.35 8.45
N ARG A 166 24.04 -26.10 9.35
CA ARG A 166 24.68 -27.21 10.08
C ARG A 166 25.02 -28.40 9.18
N GLU A 167 24.17 -28.72 8.22
CA GLU A 167 24.41 -29.76 7.22
C GLU A 167 25.61 -29.40 6.33
N TYR A 168 25.66 -28.17 5.82
CA TYR A 168 26.80 -27.64 5.04
C TYR A 168 28.13 -27.60 5.81
N VAL A 169 28.11 -27.41 7.13
CA VAL A 169 29.32 -27.43 7.98
C VAL A 169 29.80 -28.87 8.20
N ASN A 170 28.88 -29.82 8.40
CA ASN A 170 29.21 -31.22 8.63
C ASN A 170 29.78 -31.91 7.37
N GLU A 171 29.28 -31.59 6.18
CA GLU A 171 29.80 -32.15 4.92
C GLU A 171 31.22 -31.66 4.61
N ARG A 172 31.54 -30.39 4.92
CA ARG A 172 32.91 -29.85 4.77
C ARG A 172 33.90 -30.37 5.81
N GLY A 173 33.42 -30.86 6.95
CA GLY A 173 34.26 -31.44 8.00
C GLY A 173 34.65 -32.91 7.78
N LYS A 174 34.05 -33.57 6.78
CA LYS A 174 34.21 -35.01 6.52
C LYS A 174 35.28 -35.37 5.49
N GLU A 175 35.87 -34.39 4.79
CA GLU A 175 37.02 -34.63 3.91
C GLU A 175 38.32 -34.53 4.71
N ARG A 176 38.70 -35.63 5.39
CA ARG A 176 40.08 -36.00 5.73
C ARG A 176 40.24 -37.50 5.80
#